data_AF-A0A2V9T3Y3-F1
#
_entry.id   AF-A0A2V9T3Y3-F1
#
_cell.length_a   1.000
_cell.length_b   1.000
_cell.length_c   1.000
_cell.angle_alpha   90.00
_cell.angle_beta   90.00
_cell.angle_gamma   90.00
#
_symmetry.space_group_name_H-M   'P 1'
#
loop_
_entity.id
_entity.type
_entity.pdbx_description
1 polymer ?
#
loop_
_entity_poly.entity_id
_entity_poly.type
_entity_poly.pdbx_seq_one_letter_code
_entity_poly.pdbx_strand_id
1 'polypeptide(L)'
;MVNHFRDRIHYWALWNEQDIGYWNSWGNPEQYGKLLAPFVDTVHKTDPQAKVIYGGQADPTRDFTRRAFETCKCASGIDVYAYHTYPGYGGRT
;
A
#
# COMPACT_ATOMS: atom_id res chain seq x y z
N MET A 1 -1.89 15.31 7.51
CA MET A 1 -1.02 14.35 8.23
C MET A 1 0.44 14.56 7.85
N VAL A 2 0.84 14.33 6.60
CA VAL A 2 2.25 14.43 6.15
C VAL A 2 2.93 15.72 6.60
N ASN A 3 2.40 16.90 6.22
CA ASN A 3 3.00 18.19 6.61
C ASN A 3 3.12 18.38 8.13
N HIS A 4 2.12 17.95 8.89
CA HIS A 4 2.10 18.13 10.35
C HIS A 4 3.15 17.25 11.06
N PHE A 5 3.47 16.09 10.49
CA PHE A 5 4.39 15.11 11.09
C PHE A 5 5.74 15.01 10.35
N ARG A 6 6.05 15.93 9.43
CA ARG A 6 7.23 15.85 8.56
C ARG A 6 8.56 15.69 9.30
N ASP A 7 8.69 16.27 10.50
CA ASP A 7 9.91 16.20 11.31
C ASP A 7 9.99 14.92 12.18
N ARG A 8 9.01 14.02 12.10
CA ARG A 8 8.89 12.82 12.95
C ARG A 8 8.58 11.53 12.18
N ILE A 9 7.80 11.62 11.11
CA ILE A 9 7.34 10.46 10.33
C ILE A 9 7.84 10.62 8.90
N HIS A 10 8.74 9.70 8.52
CA HIS A 10 9.36 9.70 7.19
C HIS A 10 8.85 8.56 6.30
N TYR A 11 8.06 7.62 6.84
CA TYR A 11 7.53 6.47 6.11
C TYR A 11 6.01 6.42 6.26
N TRP A 12 5.30 6.31 5.14
CA TRP A 12 3.85 6.35 5.09
C TRP A 12 3.30 5.15 4.35
N ALA A 13 2.42 4.39 5.00
CA ALA A 13 1.61 3.36 4.37
C ALA A 13 0.16 3.83 4.31
N LEU A 14 -0.52 3.59 3.19
CA LEU A 14 -1.94 3.95 3.03
C LEU A 14 -2.84 3.07 3.89
N TRP A 15 -2.59 1.76 3.87
CA TRP A 15 -3.48 0.76 4.46
C TRP A 15 -2.67 -0.47 4.92
N ASN A 16 -3.02 -1.01 6.09
CA ASN A 16 -2.53 -2.29 6.61
C ASN A 16 -3.40 -3.46 6.14
N GLU A 17 -2.84 -4.45 5.44
CA GLU A 17 -3.52 -5.69 5.02
C GLU A 17 -4.74 -5.43 4.11
N GLN A 18 -4.53 -4.61 3.08
CA GLN A 18 -5.53 -4.19 2.11
C GLN A 18 -6.08 -5.33 1.23
N ASP A 19 -5.46 -6.51 1.29
CA ASP A 19 -5.73 -7.68 0.44
C ASP A 19 -6.64 -8.72 1.11
N ILE A 20 -7.09 -8.47 2.34
CA ILE A 20 -7.88 -9.43 3.12
C ILE A 20 -9.14 -8.82 3.74
N GLY A 21 -10.04 -9.69 4.20
CA GLY A 21 -11.33 -9.31 4.76
C GLY A 21 -11.34 -8.88 6.23
N TYR A 22 -10.22 -8.42 6.81
CA TYR A 22 -10.17 -8.08 8.24
C TYR A 22 -10.92 -6.76 8.55
N TRP A 23 -10.67 -5.72 7.76
CA TRP A 23 -11.24 -4.38 7.99
C TRP A 23 -12.49 -4.07 7.15
N ASN A 24 -12.70 -4.79 6.05
CA ASN A 24 -13.81 -4.61 5.10
C ASN A 24 -14.10 -5.95 4.41
N SER A 25 -15.06 -6.00 3.48
CA SER A 25 -15.16 -7.10 2.52
C SER A 25 -13.80 -7.34 1.83
N TRP A 26 -13.56 -8.56 1.35
CA TRP A 26 -12.27 -8.97 0.78
C TRP A 26 -11.67 -7.92 -0.18
N GLY A 27 -10.35 -7.70 -0.07
CA GLY A 27 -9.66 -6.63 -0.75
C GLY A 27 -9.88 -6.62 -2.26
N ASN A 28 -10.03 -5.43 -2.84
CA ASN A 28 -10.11 -5.23 -4.28
C ASN A 28 -8.87 -4.45 -4.77
N PRO A 29 -8.01 -5.05 -5.62
CA PRO A 29 -6.75 -4.42 -6.00
C PRO A 29 -6.94 -3.16 -6.85
N GLU A 30 -7.98 -3.08 -7.70
CA GLU A 30 -8.25 -1.88 -8.49
C GLU A 30 -8.72 -0.72 -7.62
N GLN A 31 -9.61 -0.97 -6.66
CA GLN A 31 -10.06 0.06 -5.72
C GLN A 31 -8.90 0.55 -4.85
N TYR A 32 -8.06 -0.37 -4.39
CA TYR A 32 -6.84 0.00 -3.67
C TYR A 32 -5.92 0.87 -4.54
N GLY A 33 -5.67 0.47 -5.79
CA GLY A 33 -4.85 1.22 -6.73
C GLY A 33 -5.38 2.65 -7.00
N LYS A 34 -6.70 2.82 -7.09
CA LYS A 34 -7.34 4.15 -7.25
C LYS A 34 -7.09 5.08 -6.05
N LEU A 35 -6.99 4.55 -4.84
CA LEU A 35 -6.66 5.31 -3.64
C LEU A 35 -5.14 5.52 -3.49
N LEU A 36 -4.35 4.55 -3.91
CA LEU A 36 -2.90 4.60 -3.82
C LEU A 36 -2.30 5.70 -4.69
N ALA A 37 -2.82 5.92 -5.90
CA ALA A 37 -2.32 6.96 -6.81
C ALA A 37 -2.32 8.38 -6.18
N PRO A 38 -3.45 8.93 -5.71
CA PRO A 38 -3.46 10.24 -5.06
C PRO A 38 -2.70 10.24 -3.73
N PHE A 39 -2.63 9.11 -3.02
CA PHE A 39 -1.83 9.02 -1.79
C PHE A 39 -0.33 9.22 -2.05
N VAL A 40 0.23 8.49 -3.01
CA VAL A 40 1.64 8.62 -3.44
C VAL A 40 1.95 10.06 -3.84
N ASP A 41 1.13 10.62 -4.75
CA ASP A 41 1.28 11.99 -5.23
C ASP A 41 1.22 13.01 -4.08
N THR A 42 0.27 12.87 -3.16
CA THR A 42 0.10 13.78 -2.04
C THR A 42 1.27 13.72 -1.05
N VAL A 43 1.76 12.52 -0.74
CA VAL A 43 2.91 12.34 0.17
C VAL A 43 4.14 13.03 -0.39
N HIS A 44 4.52 12.72 -1.63
CA HIS A 44 5.74 13.27 -2.23
C HIS A 44 5.64 14.77 -2.54
N LYS A 45 4.46 15.29 -2.91
CA LYS A 45 4.26 16.75 -3.06
C LYS A 45 4.38 17.50 -1.74
N THR A 46 3.96 16.87 -0.64
CA THR A 46 3.99 17.50 0.69
C THR A 46 5.37 17.42 1.33
N ASP A 47 6.03 16.27 1.18
CA ASP A 47 7.39 16.03 1.66
C ASP A 47 8.15 15.15 0.64
N PRO A 48 9.00 15.74 -0.21
CA PRO A 48 9.77 15.01 -1.21
C PRO A 48 10.80 14.03 -0.64
N GLN A 49 11.12 14.12 0.66
CA GLN A 49 12.03 13.19 1.33
C GLN A 49 11.30 12.01 1.97
N ALA A 50 9.98 12.10 2.14
CA ALA A 50 9.18 11.02 2.70
C ALA A 50 9.15 9.80 1.76
N LYS A 51 9.04 8.62 2.37
CA LYS A 51 9.02 7.32 1.73
C LYS A 51 7.62 6.74 1.74
N VAL A 52 7.16 6.27 0.60
CA VAL A 52 5.85 5.61 0.49
C VAL A 52 6.03 4.10 0.53
N ILE A 53 5.33 3.47 1.47
CA ILE A 53 5.19 2.02 1.58
C ILE A 53 3.93 1.63 0.81
N TYR A 54 4.04 0.63 -0.08
CA TYR A 54 2.90 0.12 -0.86
C TYR A 54 1.69 -0.26 0.00
N GLY A 55 1.91 -0.73 1.22
CA GLY A 55 0.94 -1.33 2.14
C GLY A 55 1.64 -2.44 2.93
N GLY A 56 0.88 -3.27 3.64
CA GLY A 56 1.40 -4.46 4.33
C GLY A 56 0.55 -5.67 3.99
N GLN A 57 0.79 -6.30 2.84
CA GLN A 57 -0.06 -7.40 2.36
C GLN A 57 -0.03 -8.61 3.30
N ALA A 58 -1.20 -9.12 3.70
CA ALA A 58 -1.34 -10.30 4.54
C ALA A 58 -1.44 -11.61 3.75
N ASP A 59 -2.02 -11.60 2.55
CA ASP A 59 -2.00 -12.70 1.58
C ASP A 59 -1.21 -12.25 0.34
N PRO A 60 0.14 -12.27 0.40
CA PRO A 60 1.01 -11.60 -0.56
C PRO A 60 1.09 -12.30 -1.93
N THR A 61 -0.06 -12.52 -2.56
CA THR A 61 -0.15 -12.95 -3.95
C THR A 61 0.36 -11.85 -4.87
N ARG A 62 1.15 -12.24 -5.89
CA ARG A 62 1.67 -11.32 -6.91
C ARG A 62 0.54 -10.66 -7.73
N ASP A 63 -0.62 -11.30 -7.84
CA ASP A 63 -1.74 -10.83 -8.66
C ASP A 63 -2.35 -9.55 -8.11
N PHE A 64 -2.58 -9.49 -6.79
CA PHE A 64 -3.14 -8.32 -6.13
C PHE A 64 -2.26 -7.08 -6.34
N THR A 65 -0.97 -7.22 -6.09
CA THR A 65 0.02 -6.16 -6.30
C THR A 65 0.05 -5.69 -7.74
N ARG A 66 0.12 -6.63 -8.69
CA ARG A 66 0.20 -6.32 -10.12
C ARG A 66 -0.99 -5.47 -10.55
N ARG A 67 -2.21 -5.89 -10.22
CA ARG A 67 -3.45 -5.21 -10.62
C ARG A 67 -3.59 -3.84 -9.95
N ALA A 68 -3.17 -3.72 -8.68
CA ALA A 68 -3.14 -2.43 -8.00
C ALA A 68 -2.18 -1.44 -8.67
N PHE A 69 -0.97 -1.87 -9.03
CA PHE A 69 0.01 -1.03 -9.74
C PHE A 69 -0.39 -0.72 -11.18
N GLU A 70 -0.98 -1.68 -11.89
CA GLU A 70 -1.55 -1.45 -13.21
C GLU A 70 -2.66 -0.41 -13.20
N THR A 71 -3.46 -0.37 -12.12
CA THR A 71 -4.51 0.63 -11.93
C THR A 71 -3.95 1.99 -11.52
N CYS A 72 -3.04 2.03 -10.54
CA CYS A 72 -2.56 3.30 -10.00
C CYS A 72 -1.56 4.02 -10.93
N LYS A 73 -0.84 3.28 -11.78
CA LYS A 73 0.29 3.79 -12.59
C LYS A 73 1.32 4.59 -11.76
N CYS A 74 1.46 4.23 -10.49
CA CYS A 74 2.18 4.97 -9.45
C CYS A 74 3.43 4.23 -8.92
N ALA A 75 3.80 3.10 -9.54
CA ALA A 75 4.88 2.23 -9.04
C ALA A 75 6.22 2.96 -8.89
N SER A 76 6.51 3.95 -9.73
CA SER A 76 7.73 4.76 -9.64
C SER A 76 7.80 5.65 -8.40
N GLY A 77 6.67 5.87 -7.72
CA GLY A 77 6.59 6.60 -6.46
C GLY A 77 6.42 5.70 -5.24
N ILE A 78 6.62 4.38 -5.37
CA ILE A 78 6.65 3.46 -4.23
C ILE A 78 8.12 3.22 -3.86
N ASP A 79 8.49 3.53 -2.63
CA ASP A 79 9.86 3.38 -2.13
C ASP A 79 10.08 2.02 -1.45
N VAL A 80 9.05 1.49 -0.79
CA VAL A 80 9.15 0.26 0.02
C VAL A 80 7.97 -0.65 -0.28
N TYR A 81 8.27 -1.94 -0.46
CA TYR A 81 7.27 -2.99 -0.58
C TYR A 81 7.27 -3.86 0.68
N ALA A 82 6.18 -3.83 1.45
CA ALA A 82 6.05 -4.59 2.70
C ALA A 82 4.91 -5.63 2.62
N TYR A 83 5.11 -6.74 3.32
CA TYR A 83 4.20 -7.88 3.40
C TYR A 83 4.39 -8.63 4.71
N HIS A 84 3.37 -9.39 5.12
CA HIS A 84 3.37 -10.24 6.30
C HIS A 84 3.65 -11.70 5.92
N THR A 85 4.13 -12.48 6.88
CA THR A 85 4.52 -13.89 6.70
C THR A 85 3.72 -14.83 7.59
N TYR A 86 2.42 -14.54 7.77
CA TYR A 86 1.56 -15.32 8.66
C TYR A 86 1.53 -16.80 8.24
N PRO A 87 1.96 -17.73 9.13
CA PRO A 87 1.93 -19.15 8.82
C PRO A 87 0.52 -19.63 8.49
N GLY A 88 0.36 -20.30 7.35
CA GLY A 88 -0.92 -20.90 6.91
C GLY A 88 -1.91 -19.93 6.27
N TYR A 89 -1.64 -18.62 6.26
CA TYR A 89 -2.49 -17.65 5.58
C TYR A 89 -2.17 -17.62 4.07
N GLY A 90 -3.19 -17.63 3.20
CA GLY A 90 -3.02 -17.76 1.75
C GLY A 90 -2.73 -19.18 1.24
N GLY A 91 -2.51 -20.14 2.15
CA GLY A 91 -2.40 -21.56 1.82
C GLY A 91 -3.78 -22.14 1.54
N ARG A 92 -4.05 -22.52 0.28
CA ARG A 92 -5.18 -23.40 -0.03
C ARG A 92 -4.91 -24.77 0.61
N THR A 93 -5.74 -25.20 1.55
CA THR A 93 -5.91 -26.61 1.88
C THR A 93 -6.62 -27.33 0.74
#